data_AF-A0A8C5CIG5-F1
#
_entry.id   AF-A0A8C5CIG5-F1
#
_cell.length_a   1.000
_cell.length_b   1.000
_cell.length_c   1.000
_cell.angle_alpha   90.00
_cell.angle_beta   90.00
_cell.angle_gamma   90.00
#
_symmetry.space_group_name_H-M   'P 1'
#
loop_
_entity.id
_entity.type
_entity.pdbx_description
1 polymer ?
#
loop_
_entity_poly.entity_id
_entity_poly.type
_entity_poly.pdbx_seq_one_letter_code
_entity_poly.pdbx_strand_id
1 'polypeptide(L)'
;MVAKGPLQSVQVFGRKKTATAVAHCKRGNGLIKVNGRPLEMIEPATLQYKLLEPLLLLGKERFAGVDIRVRVKGGGHVAQIYAIRQAISKALVAYYQKYVDEASKKEIKDILIQYDGDPWLGATDEASEGLWRWVDGTVLSAASPSWRGGKPDGGKDKNCLRKVWVHPNFKWTDESCEDYRYGLCEYNLMK
;
A
#
# COMPACT_ATOMS: atom_id res chain seq x y z
N MET A 1 -1.76 -14.60 -41.55
CA MET A 1 -0.97 -14.49 -40.30
C MET A 1 -1.51 -13.30 -39.52
N VAL A 2 -2.14 -13.50 -38.36
CA VAL A 2 -2.64 -12.39 -37.55
C VAL A 2 -1.43 -11.64 -36.99
N ALA A 3 -1.25 -10.38 -37.40
CA ALA A 3 -0.22 -9.52 -36.85
C ALA A 3 -0.38 -9.48 -35.33
N LYS A 4 0.66 -9.88 -34.58
CA LYS A 4 0.70 -9.66 -33.13
C LYS A 4 0.63 -8.15 -32.93
N GLY A 5 -0.53 -7.67 -32.48
CA GLY A 5 -0.69 -6.29 -32.03
C GLY A 5 0.36 -5.93 -30.97
N PRO A 6 0.59 -4.64 -30.71
CA PRO A 6 1.61 -4.19 -29.78
C PRO A 6 1.43 -4.87 -28.42
N LEU A 7 2.54 -5.33 -27.84
CA LEU A 7 2.56 -6.01 -26.55
C LEU A 7 1.99 -5.08 -25.47
N GLN A 8 0.75 -5.34 -25.05
CA GLN A 8 0.12 -4.62 -23.94
C GLN A 8 0.75 -5.09 -22.64
N SER A 9 1.70 -4.31 -22.13
CA SER A 9 2.37 -4.58 -20.88
C SER A 9 2.73 -3.31 -20.12
N VAL A 10 2.74 -3.43 -18.80
CA VAL A 10 3.25 -2.44 -17.87
C VAL A 10 4.28 -3.09 -16.96
N GLN A 11 5.28 -2.30 -16.56
CA GLN A 11 6.26 -2.71 -15.58
C GLN A 11 6.29 -1.68 -14.46
N VAL A 12 6.18 -2.16 -13.23
CA VAL A 12 6.20 -1.33 -12.02
C VAL A 12 7.06 -1.99 -10.95
N PHE A 13 7.33 -1.26 -9.89
CA PHE A 13 8.05 -1.80 -8.74
C PHE A 13 7.33 -1.51 -7.42
N GLY A 14 7.50 -2.42 -6.47
CA GLY A 14 7.21 -2.25 -5.05
C GLY A 14 8.51 -2.30 -4.26
N ARG A 15 8.59 -1.54 -3.17
CA ARG A 15 9.76 -1.45 -2.30
C ARG A 15 9.34 -1.44 -0.84
N LYS A 16 10.01 -2.25 -0.02
CA LYS A 16 9.89 -2.20 1.44
C LYS A 16 11.27 -2.40 2.03
N LYS A 17 11.73 -1.44 2.85
CA LYS A 17 13.12 -1.42 3.36
C LYS A 17 14.09 -1.58 2.17
N THR A 18 15.00 -2.54 2.23
CA THR A 18 15.95 -2.86 1.15
C THR A 18 15.42 -3.89 0.13
N ALA A 19 14.21 -4.40 0.29
CA ALA A 19 13.58 -5.31 -0.66
C ALA A 19 12.94 -4.55 -1.82
N THR A 20 13.21 -5.01 -3.05
CA THR A 20 12.59 -4.47 -4.28
C THR A 20 11.97 -5.61 -5.07
N ALA A 21 10.67 -5.48 -5.37
CA ALA A 21 9.92 -6.36 -6.24
C ALA A 21 9.56 -5.63 -7.54
N VAL A 22 9.85 -6.24 -8.68
CA VAL A 22 9.52 -5.72 -10.01
C VAL A 22 8.43 -6.60 -10.59
N ALA A 23 7.26 -6.03 -10.85
CA ALA A 23 6.13 -6.70 -11.46
C ALA A 23 6.02 -6.32 -12.94
N HIS A 24 5.97 -7.34 -13.79
CA HIS A 24 5.68 -7.22 -15.20
C HIS A 24 4.28 -7.78 -15.46
N CYS A 25 3.33 -6.89 -15.73
CA CYS A 25 1.94 -7.21 -16.02
C CYS A 25 1.68 -7.08 -17.52
N LYS A 26 1.04 -8.09 -18.10
CA LYS A 26 0.68 -8.12 -19.52
C LYS A 26 -0.71 -8.72 -19.68
N ARG A 27 -1.33 -8.53 -20.85
CA ARG A 27 -2.57 -9.26 -21.20
C ARG A 27 -2.34 -10.78 -21.09
N GLY A 28 -3.26 -11.49 -20.46
CA GLY A 28 -3.10 -12.91 -20.12
C GLY A 28 -4.38 -13.54 -19.57
N ASN A 29 -4.22 -14.64 -18.84
CA ASN A 29 -5.30 -15.51 -18.36
C ASN A 29 -5.34 -15.60 -16.82
N GLY A 30 -4.83 -14.60 -16.11
CA GLY A 30 -4.82 -14.58 -14.65
C GLY A 30 -3.62 -15.25 -14.00
N LEU A 31 -2.52 -15.50 -14.73
CA LEU A 31 -1.35 -16.14 -14.14
C LEU A 31 -0.57 -15.16 -13.25
N ILE A 32 -0.44 -15.47 -11.96
CA ILE A 32 0.40 -14.71 -11.03
C ILE A 32 1.54 -15.59 -10.52
N LYS A 33 2.79 -15.18 -10.77
CA LYS A 33 4.00 -15.89 -10.32
C LYS A 33 5.01 -14.94 -9.71
N VAL A 34 5.69 -15.40 -8.67
CA VAL A 34 6.78 -14.69 -8.00
C VAL A 34 8.04 -15.55 -8.06
N ASN A 35 9.12 -15.02 -8.62
CA ASN A 35 10.39 -15.75 -8.81
C ASN A 35 10.20 -17.12 -9.50
N GLY A 36 9.23 -17.22 -10.42
CA GLY A 36 8.93 -18.45 -11.16
C GLY A 36 7.98 -19.43 -10.45
N ARG A 37 7.66 -19.20 -9.18
CA ARG A 37 6.74 -20.04 -8.38
C ARG A 37 5.35 -19.41 -8.28
N PRO A 38 4.28 -20.21 -8.09
CA PRO A 38 2.95 -19.71 -7.75
C PRO A 38 2.98 -18.89 -6.44
N LEU A 39 2.03 -17.98 -6.29
CA LEU A 39 1.96 -17.06 -5.15
C LEU A 39 1.80 -17.79 -3.81
N GLU A 40 1.16 -18.96 -3.83
CA GLU A 40 0.86 -19.79 -2.67
C GLU A 40 2.09 -20.50 -2.10
N MET A 41 3.18 -20.59 -2.87
CA MET A 41 4.41 -21.28 -2.46
C MET A 41 5.49 -20.31 -1.94
N ILE A 42 5.13 -19.06 -1.65
CA ILE A 42 6.06 -18.05 -1.18
C ILE A 42 6.15 -18.07 0.35
N GLU A 43 7.38 -18.14 0.86
CA GLU A 43 7.66 -18.16 2.29
C GLU A 43 7.83 -16.75 2.89
N PRO A 44 7.55 -16.58 4.19
CA PRO A 44 6.95 -17.55 5.11
C PRO A 44 5.44 -17.72 4.92
N ALA A 45 4.94 -18.95 5.08
CA ALA A 45 3.52 -19.28 4.97
C ALA A 45 2.62 -18.48 5.94
N THR A 46 3.16 -18.10 7.10
CA THR A 46 2.46 -17.26 8.09
C THR A 46 2.05 -15.90 7.54
N LEU A 47 2.72 -15.39 6.51
CA LEU A 47 2.41 -14.10 5.87
C LEU A 47 1.80 -14.27 4.47
N GLN A 48 1.45 -15.49 4.08
CA GLN A 48 0.86 -15.78 2.76
C GLN A 48 -0.42 -15.00 2.52
N TYR A 49 -1.24 -14.80 3.55
CA TYR A 49 -2.46 -14.00 3.44
C TYR A 49 -2.17 -12.55 3.00
N LYS A 50 -1.03 -11.97 3.41
CA LYS A 50 -0.60 -10.63 2.98
C LYS A 50 -0.33 -10.57 1.48
N LEU A 51 0.14 -11.65 0.87
CA LEU A 51 0.33 -11.71 -0.58
C LEU A 51 -0.99 -11.81 -1.35
N LEU A 52 -1.98 -12.50 -0.76
CA LEU A 52 -3.29 -12.73 -1.36
C LEU A 52 -4.27 -11.56 -1.20
N GLU A 53 -4.01 -10.64 -0.27
CA GLU A 53 -4.87 -9.47 0.00
C GLU A 53 -5.35 -8.75 -1.28
N PRO A 54 -4.50 -8.39 -2.27
CA PRO A 54 -4.97 -7.73 -3.50
C PRO A 54 -6.01 -8.54 -4.28
N LEU A 55 -5.88 -9.87 -4.31
CA LEU A 55 -6.81 -10.76 -5.01
C LEU A 55 -8.12 -10.91 -4.24
N LEU A 56 -8.04 -10.98 -2.91
CA LEU A 56 -9.20 -11.11 -2.03
C LEU A 56 -10.05 -9.83 -2.03
N LEU A 57 -9.42 -8.66 -2.13
CA LEU A 57 -10.09 -7.36 -2.08
C LEU A 57 -10.71 -6.95 -3.42
N LEU A 58 -9.98 -7.18 -4.51
CA LEU A 58 -10.39 -6.71 -5.83
C LEU A 58 -11.17 -7.76 -6.63
N GLY A 59 -11.21 -9.00 -6.13
CA GLY A 59 -11.80 -10.14 -6.82
C GLY A 59 -10.90 -10.70 -7.92
N LYS A 60 -11.02 -12.01 -8.19
CA LYS A 60 -10.21 -12.73 -9.19
C LYS A 60 -10.54 -12.30 -10.62
N GLU A 61 -11.76 -11.83 -10.86
CA GLU A 61 -12.25 -11.38 -12.15
C GLU A 61 -11.43 -10.21 -12.71
N ARG A 62 -10.97 -9.29 -11.86
CA ARG A 62 -10.12 -8.16 -12.28
C ARG A 62 -8.71 -8.59 -12.68
N PHE A 63 -8.26 -9.76 -12.21
CA PHE A 63 -6.98 -10.34 -12.60
C PHE A 63 -7.10 -11.31 -13.78
N ALA A 64 -8.29 -11.81 -14.10
CA ALA A 64 -8.48 -12.86 -15.11
C ALA A 64 -7.96 -12.48 -16.52
N GLY A 65 -7.96 -11.18 -16.87
CA GLY A 65 -7.46 -10.68 -18.15
C GLY A 65 -5.96 -10.39 -18.22
N VAL A 66 -5.21 -10.61 -17.13
CA VAL A 66 -3.79 -10.24 -17.03
C VAL A 66 -2.91 -11.35 -16.45
N ASP A 67 -1.69 -11.47 -16.95
CA ASP A 67 -0.63 -12.26 -16.33
C ASP A 67 0.37 -11.32 -15.65
N ILE A 68 0.70 -11.60 -14.38
CA ILE A 68 1.64 -10.83 -13.57
C ILE A 68 2.82 -11.73 -13.18
N ARG A 69 4.03 -11.35 -13.61
CA ARG A 69 5.28 -11.99 -13.20
C ARG A 69 6.08 -11.03 -12.34
N VAL A 70 6.37 -11.44 -11.12
CA VAL A 70 7.12 -10.65 -10.14
C VAL A 70 8.51 -11.25 -9.95
N ARG A 71 9.53 -10.41 -9.97
CA ARG A 71 10.88 -10.74 -9.50
C ARG A 71 11.19 -9.92 -8.27
N VAL A 72 11.60 -10.56 -7.17
CA VAL A 72 11.96 -9.85 -5.93
C VAL A 72 13.39 -10.18 -5.52
N LYS A 73 14.12 -9.16 -5.06
CA LYS A 73 15.48 -9.25 -4.52
C LYS A 73 15.68 -8.26 -3.36
N GLY A 74 16.64 -8.56 -2.49
CA GLY A 74 17.02 -7.71 -1.34
C GLY A 74 16.09 -7.88 -0.14
N GLY A 75 16.52 -7.34 1.01
CA GLY A 75 15.80 -7.41 2.29
C GLY A 75 15.57 -8.83 2.83
N GLY A 76 14.87 -8.93 3.96
CA GLY A 76 14.43 -10.21 4.53
C GLY A 76 13.05 -10.64 4.02
N HIS A 77 12.63 -11.88 4.33
CA HIS A 77 11.39 -12.47 3.80
C HIS A 77 10.14 -11.61 4.03
N VAL A 78 10.00 -11.04 5.24
CA VAL A 78 8.88 -10.14 5.56
C VAL A 78 8.87 -8.93 4.63
N ALA A 79 9.99 -8.24 4.47
CA ALA A 79 10.08 -7.06 3.60
C ALA A 79 9.79 -7.42 2.13
N GLN A 80 10.25 -8.57 1.66
CA GLN A 80 9.95 -9.05 0.31
C GLN A 80 8.45 -9.25 0.09
N ILE A 81 7.73 -9.83 1.05
CA ILE A 81 6.27 -10.02 0.98
C ILE A 81 5.56 -8.69 0.77
N TYR A 82 5.87 -7.67 1.57
CA TYR A 82 5.28 -6.34 1.41
C TYR A 82 5.65 -5.70 0.07
N ALA A 83 6.89 -5.87 -0.41
CA ALA A 83 7.30 -5.38 -1.72
C ALA A 83 6.53 -6.06 -2.86
N ILE A 84 6.33 -7.38 -2.79
CA ILE A 84 5.57 -8.16 -3.78
C ILE A 84 4.10 -7.72 -3.79
N ARG A 85 3.47 -7.68 -2.61
CA ARG A 85 2.09 -7.21 -2.41
C ARG A 85 1.89 -5.84 -3.07
N GLN A 86 2.81 -4.91 -2.78
CA GLN A 86 2.83 -3.58 -3.38
C GLN A 86 2.96 -3.61 -4.91
N ALA A 87 3.90 -4.41 -5.44
CA ALA A 87 4.15 -4.49 -6.87
C ALA A 87 2.94 -5.06 -7.65
N ILE A 88 2.25 -6.07 -7.11
CA ILE A 88 1.05 -6.66 -7.73
C ILE A 88 -0.08 -5.62 -7.83
N SER A 89 -0.38 -4.94 -6.73
CA SER A 89 -1.43 -3.91 -6.71
C SER A 89 -1.13 -2.75 -7.65
N LYS A 90 0.11 -2.22 -7.64
CA LYS A 90 0.52 -1.16 -8.56
C LYS A 90 0.45 -1.60 -10.01
N ALA A 91 0.76 -2.87 -10.31
CA ALA A 91 0.78 -3.37 -11.67
C ALA A 91 -0.62 -3.41 -12.27
N LEU A 92 -1.62 -3.81 -11.47
CA LEU A 92 -3.01 -3.81 -11.91
C LEU A 92 -3.53 -2.38 -12.14
N VAL A 93 -3.29 -1.47 -11.18
CA VAL A 93 -3.67 -0.05 -11.30
C VAL A 93 -3.06 0.58 -12.57
N ALA A 94 -1.75 0.36 -12.81
CA ALA A 94 -1.06 0.90 -13.98
C ALA A 94 -1.56 0.28 -15.29
N TYR A 95 -1.91 -1.00 -15.29
CA TYR A 95 -2.48 -1.66 -16.47
C TYR A 95 -3.85 -1.09 -16.82
N TYR A 96 -4.72 -0.94 -15.83
CA TYR A 96 -6.06 -0.35 -16.01
C TYR A 96 -5.98 1.10 -16.47
N GLN A 97 -5.07 1.89 -15.89
CA GLN A 97 -4.83 3.27 -16.31
C GLN A 97 -4.45 3.37 -17.80
N LYS A 98 -3.63 2.44 -18.28
CA LYS A 98 -3.05 2.50 -19.62
C LYS A 98 -3.93 1.87 -20.70
N TYR A 99 -4.71 0.84 -20.35
CA TYR A 99 -5.36 -0.03 -21.33
C TYR A 99 -6.87 -0.27 -21.11
N VAL A 100 -7.46 0.23 -20.02
CA VAL A 100 -8.89 0.05 -19.73
C VAL A 100 -9.58 1.42 -19.67
N ASP A 101 -9.64 2.07 -18.51
CA ASP A 101 -10.19 3.41 -18.33
C ASP A 101 -9.84 3.98 -16.93
N GLU A 102 -9.98 5.30 -16.76
CA GLU A 102 -9.63 6.01 -15.53
C GLU A 102 -10.60 5.74 -14.38
N ALA A 103 -11.89 5.45 -14.66
CA ALA A 103 -12.90 5.18 -13.63
C ALA A 103 -12.65 3.82 -12.96
N SER A 104 -12.43 2.76 -13.74
CA SER A 104 -12.06 1.44 -13.24
C SER A 104 -10.74 1.47 -12.46
N LYS A 105 -9.75 2.24 -12.95
CA LYS A 105 -8.51 2.46 -12.21
C LYS A 105 -8.75 3.17 -10.88
N LYS A 106 -9.62 4.19 -10.85
CA LYS A 106 -9.95 4.92 -9.62
C LYS A 106 -10.62 3.99 -8.60
N GLU A 107 -11.58 3.18 -9.02
CA GLU A 107 -12.26 2.21 -8.16
C GLU A 107 -11.27 1.21 -7.52
N ILE A 108 -10.42 0.57 -8.34
CA ILE A 108 -9.38 -0.36 -7.86
C ILE A 108 -8.45 0.35 -6.86
N LYS A 109 -8.06 1.58 -7.17
CA LYS A 109 -7.18 2.37 -6.32
C LYS A 109 -7.84 2.70 -4.98
N ASP A 110 -9.10 3.09 -4.98
CA ASP A 110 -9.84 3.48 -3.78
C ASP A 110 -10.07 2.27 -2.85
N ILE A 111 -10.45 1.10 -3.38
CA ILE A 111 -10.59 -0.14 -2.59
C ILE A 111 -9.28 -0.50 -1.90
N LEU A 112 -8.18 -0.51 -2.66
CA LEU A 112 -6.85 -0.84 -2.14
C LEU A 112 -6.36 0.19 -1.12
N ILE A 113 -6.71 1.47 -1.26
CA ILE A 113 -6.33 2.51 -0.28
C ILE A 113 -7.15 2.38 1.00
N GLN A 114 -8.46 2.15 0.89
CA GLN A 114 -9.38 2.07 2.03
C GLN A 114 -9.08 0.87 2.92
N TYR A 115 -8.87 -0.32 2.34
CA TYR A 115 -8.56 -1.53 3.11
C TYR A 115 -7.29 -1.38 3.96
N ASP A 116 -6.32 -0.70 3.38
CA ASP A 116 -5.00 -0.53 3.94
C ASP A 116 -5.06 0.48 5.12
N GLY A 117 -6.18 1.24 5.23
CA GLY A 117 -6.64 1.88 6.45
C GLY A 117 -5.98 3.22 6.82
N ASP A 118 -6.28 3.62 8.05
CA ASP A 118 -5.86 4.84 8.74
C ASP A 118 -4.84 4.50 9.84
N PRO A 119 -3.59 4.14 9.49
CA PRO A 119 -2.61 3.67 10.47
C PRO A 119 -2.14 4.76 11.41
N TRP A 120 -1.61 4.35 12.56
CA TRP A 120 -0.77 5.18 13.42
C TRP A 120 0.51 5.56 12.69
N LEU A 121 0.83 6.84 12.66
CA LEU A 121 2.05 7.35 12.00
C LEU A 121 3.28 7.27 12.90
N GLY A 122 3.09 7.11 14.22
CA GLY A 122 4.18 7.00 15.19
C GLY A 122 4.73 8.35 15.66
N ALA A 123 3.88 9.37 15.71
CA ALA A 123 4.17 10.58 16.48
C ALA A 123 3.18 10.72 17.63
N THR A 124 3.62 11.37 18.71
CA THR A 124 2.84 11.62 19.92
C THR A 124 3.26 12.93 20.58
N ASP A 125 2.33 13.57 21.27
CA ASP A 125 2.56 14.71 22.17
C ASP A 125 2.23 14.38 23.64
N GLU A 126 2.12 13.09 23.99
CA GLU A 126 1.78 12.60 25.34
C GLU A 126 2.71 13.18 26.43
N ALA A 127 3.99 13.36 26.11
CA ALA A 127 4.97 13.93 27.03
C ALA A 127 4.78 15.43 27.28
N SER A 128 4.21 16.16 26.33
CA SER A 128 4.05 17.63 26.37
C SER A 128 3.03 18.07 25.33
N GLU A 129 1.82 18.40 25.79
CA GLU A 129 0.70 18.88 24.96
C GLU A 129 1.13 19.92 23.92
N GLY A 130 0.78 19.70 22.65
CA GLY A 130 1.12 20.58 21.54
C GLY A 130 2.56 20.46 21.02
N LEU A 131 3.42 19.65 21.66
CA LEU A 131 4.78 19.36 21.23
C LEU A 131 4.90 17.92 20.70
N TRP A 132 4.47 17.74 19.46
CA TRP A 132 4.50 16.45 18.78
C TRP A 132 5.93 15.97 18.52
N ARG A 133 6.20 14.69 18.79
CA ARG A 133 7.49 14.04 18.56
C ARG A 133 7.30 12.69 17.89
N TRP A 134 8.16 12.38 16.93
CA TRP A 134 8.25 11.05 16.34
C TRP A 134 8.92 10.07 17.31
N VAL A 135 8.73 8.77 17.06
CA VAL A 135 9.41 7.69 17.81
C VAL A 135 10.94 7.79 17.83
N ASP A 136 11.55 8.49 16.86
CA ASP A 136 12.99 8.73 16.81
C ASP A 136 13.45 9.99 17.58
N GLY A 137 12.51 10.68 18.24
CA GLY A 137 12.73 11.89 19.03
C GLY A 137 12.69 13.19 18.24
N THR A 138 12.59 13.14 16.90
CA THR A 138 12.50 14.35 16.08
C THR A 138 11.17 15.08 16.31
N VAL A 139 11.22 16.41 16.40
CA VAL A 139 10.03 17.23 16.67
C VAL A 139 9.20 17.38 15.39
N LEU A 140 7.91 17.09 15.51
CA LEU A 140 6.91 17.34 14.49
C LEU A 140 6.24 18.69 14.76
N SER A 141 6.26 19.59 13.78
CA SER A 141 5.58 20.88 13.92
C SER A 141 4.05 20.70 13.92
N ALA A 142 3.40 21.20 14.97
CA ALA A 142 1.93 21.30 15.04
C ALA A 142 1.34 22.18 13.92
N ALA A 143 2.14 23.06 13.30
CA ALA A 143 1.72 23.90 12.17
C ALA A 143 1.87 23.22 10.79
N SER A 144 2.16 21.91 10.74
CA SER A 144 2.32 21.17 9.48
C SER A 144 1.07 21.28 8.60
N PRO A 145 1.19 21.55 7.29
CA PRO A 145 0.05 21.56 6.37
C PRO A 145 -0.58 20.18 6.15
N SER A 146 0.03 19.13 6.71
CA SER A 146 -0.48 17.77 6.66
C SER A 146 -1.62 17.52 7.64
N TRP A 147 -1.79 18.35 8.67
CA TRP A 147 -2.95 18.28 9.56
C TRP A 147 -4.25 18.54 8.80
N ARG A 148 -5.32 17.84 9.20
CA ARG A 148 -6.69 18.18 8.79
C ARG A 148 -7.04 19.53 9.42
N GLY A 149 -7.86 20.34 8.73
CA GLY A 149 -8.26 21.65 9.24
C GLY A 149 -8.84 21.55 10.65
N GLY A 150 -8.31 22.36 11.57
CA GLY A 150 -8.68 22.39 12.98
C GLY A 150 -7.97 21.36 13.86
N LYS A 151 -7.03 20.56 13.35
CA LYS A 151 -6.22 19.60 14.13
C LYS A 151 -4.78 20.07 14.31
N PRO A 152 -4.05 19.63 15.35
CA PRO A 152 -4.54 18.82 16.50
C PRO A 152 -5.44 19.64 17.45
N ASP A 153 -6.46 19.03 18.05
CA ASP A 153 -7.44 19.71 18.93
C ASP A 153 -7.82 18.94 20.21
N GLY A 154 -7.32 17.72 20.37
CA GLY A 154 -7.81 16.79 21.37
C GLY A 154 -7.21 16.97 22.76
N GLY A 155 -6.27 17.89 22.93
CA GLY A 155 -5.64 18.11 24.22
C GLY A 155 -4.98 16.83 24.74
N LYS A 156 -4.95 16.71 26.07
CA LYS A 156 -4.32 15.58 26.78
C LYS A 156 -4.99 14.22 26.54
N ASP A 157 -6.15 14.19 25.90
CA ASP A 157 -6.94 12.98 25.69
C ASP A 157 -6.65 12.30 24.33
N LYS A 158 -5.94 12.96 23.41
CA LYS A 158 -5.68 12.46 22.06
C LYS A 158 -4.24 12.65 21.64
N ASN A 159 -3.37 11.80 22.15
CA ASN A 159 -1.94 12.01 22.02
C ASN A 159 -1.29 11.21 20.89
N CYS A 160 -2.04 10.54 20.01
CA CYS A 160 -1.47 9.69 18.96
C CYS A 160 -1.80 10.16 17.54
N LEU A 161 -0.76 10.24 16.70
CA LEU A 161 -0.87 10.74 15.34
C LEU A 161 -1.42 9.64 14.42
N ARG A 162 -2.60 9.87 13.86
CA ARG A 162 -3.25 8.99 12.91
C ARG A 162 -3.27 9.59 11.51
N LYS A 163 -3.08 8.73 10.52
CA LYS A 163 -3.36 9.07 9.12
C LYS A 163 -4.86 8.97 8.87
N VAL A 164 -5.45 9.93 8.17
CA VAL A 164 -6.84 9.88 7.72
C VAL A 164 -6.93 10.21 6.24
N TRP A 165 -7.80 9.53 5.50
CA TRP A 165 -8.12 9.90 4.13
C TRP A 165 -9.11 11.06 4.08
N VAL A 166 -8.67 12.19 3.52
CA VAL A 166 -9.53 13.36 3.22
C VAL A 166 -9.38 13.66 1.73
N HIS A 167 -10.26 13.07 0.91
CA HIS A 167 -10.18 13.11 -0.54
C HIS A 167 -9.84 14.53 -1.05
N PRO A 168 -8.79 14.72 -1.88
CA PRO A 168 -7.93 13.72 -2.55
C PRO A 168 -6.63 13.35 -1.84
N ASN A 169 -6.37 13.88 -0.64
CA ASN A 169 -5.09 13.75 0.01
C ASN A 169 -5.18 13.01 1.35
N PHE A 170 -4.07 12.44 1.80
CA PHE A 170 -3.97 11.99 3.18
C PHE A 170 -3.70 13.20 4.09
N LYS A 171 -4.41 13.24 5.21
CA LYS A 171 -4.25 14.24 6.26
C LYS A 171 -3.94 13.55 7.58
N TRP A 172 -3.54 14.35 8.57
CA TRP A 172 -3.28 13.89 9.92
C TRP A 172 -4.39 14.33 10.86
N THR A 173 -4.65 13.50 11.84
CA THR A 173 -5.49 13.80 12.99
C THR A 173 -4.86 13.19 14.22
N ASP A 174 -5.08 13.83 15.34
CA ASP A 174 -4.80 13.33 16.67
C ASP A 174 -6.00 12.48 17.13
N GLU A 175 -5.72 11.37 17.81
CA GLU A 175 -6.73 10.45 18.31
C GLU A 175 -6.22 9.76 19.59
N SER A 176 -7.13 9.18 20.37
CA SER A 176 -6.76 8.38 21.54
C SER A 176 -5.83 7.23 21.14
N CYS A 177 -4.72 7.08 21.86
CA CYS A 177 -3.74 6.02 21.62
C CYS A 177 -4.29 4.60 21.83
N GLU A 178 -5.43 4.47 22.52
CA GLU A 178 -6.07 3.18 22.81
C GLU A 178 -6.88 2.62 21.62
N ASP A 179 -7.08 3.43 20.57
CA ASP A 179 -7.78 2.99 19.36
C ASP A 179 -7.02 1.83 18.68
N TYR A 180 -7.71 0.71 18.44
CA TYR A 180 -7.12 -0.44 17.76
C TYR A 180 -6.86 -0.11 16.28
N ARG A 181 -5.60 0.19 15.97
CA ARG A 181 -5.09 0.50 14.61
C ARG A 181 -3.68 -0.05 14.42
N TYR A 182 -3.36 -0.34 13.16
CA TYR A 182 -2.04 -0.79 12.73
C TYR A 182 -1.03 0.37 12.64
N GLY A 183 0.25 0.10 12.89
CA GLY A 183 1.30 1.11 12.73
C GLY A 183 1.74 1.31 11.27
N LEU A 184 2.21 2.50 10.89
CA LEU A 184 2.67 2.81 9.53
C LEU A 184 3.83 1.90 9.09
N CYS A 185 4.66 1.42 10.03
CA CYS A 185 5.71 0.45 9.75
C CYS A 185 5.18 -0.86 9.13
N GLU A 186 3.89 -1.14 9.28
CA GLU A 186 3.18 -2.30 8.72
C GLU A 186 2.58 -2.00 7.33
N TYR A 187 2.70 -0.76 6.82
CA TYR A 187 1.98 -0.24 5.65
C TYR A 187 2.87 0.16 4.45
N ASN A 188 2.31 0.08 3.21
CA ASN A 188 2.49 0.95 2.02
C ASN A 188 2.25 0.20 0.69
N LEU A 189 1.02 0.19 0.15
CA LEU A 189 0.80 -0.29 -1.23
C LEU A 189 0.89 0.78 -2.32
N MET A 190 0.63 2.05 -2.02
CA MET A 190 0.36 3.04 -3.08
C MET A 190 1.19 4.33 -3.03
N LYS A 191 2.12 4.47 -2.07
CA LYS A 191 3.15 5.52 -2.14
C LYS A 191 4.20 5.18 -3.18
#